data_AF-A0A015LVT7-F1
#
_entry.id   AF-A0A015LVT7-F1
#
_cell.length_a   1.000
_cell.length_b   1.000
_cell.length_c   1.000
_cell.angle_alpha   90.00
_cell.angle_beta   90.00
_cell.angle_gamma   90.00
#
_symmetry.space_group_name_H-M   'P 1'
#
loop_
_entity.id
_entity.type
_entity.pdbx_description
1 polymer ?
#
loop_
_entity_poly.entity_id
_entity_poly.type
_entity_poly.pdbx_seq_one_letter_code
_entity_poly.pdbx_strand_id
1 'polypeptide(L)'
;MSKKGLSLAEKRKRLEALFHETKEFYQLKELERDAPKMKGIVTNTVKDVLQSLVDDNLVNTDKIGTSNYYWSFPSSALQSRKARIEELMLELQKLKEKNAELQSNIDVAYDGRENSDDRATLLKKVAELEAINKKHQENLALFRECDPALLEAKENHANLALECGNRWTENIFLIQSYCFKKFNIERADFNQQFGIPEEFDTL
;
A
#
# COMPACT_ATOMS: atom_id res chain seq x y z
N MET A 1 -33.97 64.11 -15.86
CA MET A 1 -32.65 63.43 -15.80
C MET A 1 -32.79 62.20 -14.92
N SER A 2 -32.74 60.99 -15.49
CA SER A 2 -32.92 59.76 -14.73
C SER A 2 -31.69 59.53 -13.83
N LYS A 3 -31.90 59.36 -12.52
CA LYS A 3 -30.83 59.05 -11.58
C LYS A 3 -30.19 57.72 -11.99
N LYS A 4 -28.93 57.74 -12.44
CA LYS A 4 -28.13 56.54 -12.72
C LYS A 4 -28.21 55.64 -11.48
N GLY A 5 -28.72 54.42 -11.64
CA GLY A 5 -28.74 53.43 -10.57
C GLY A 5 -27.31 53.10 -10.13
N LEU A 6 -27.10 52.81 -8.85
CA LEU A 6 -25.80 52.37 -8.35
C LEU A 6 -25.33 51.11 -9.09
N SER A 7 -24.07 51.10 -9.49
CA SER A 7 -23.39 49.91 -10.00
C SER A 7 -23.20 48.86 -8.89
N LEU A 8 -22.98 47.61 -9.27
CA LEU A 8 -22.74 46.53 -8.31
C LEU A 8 -21.51 46.80 -7.42
N ALA A 9 -20.43 47.34 -7.99
CA ALA A 9 -19.23 47.72 -7.25
C ALA A 9 -19.51 48.82 -6.21
N GLU A 10 -20.32 49.83 -6.56
CA GLU A 10 -20.71 50.88 -5.61
C GLU A 10 -21.60 50.33 -4.49
N LYS A 11 -22.52 49.40 -4.80
CA LYS A 11 -23.35 48.73 -3.78
C LYS A 11 -22.49 47.93 -2.82
N ARG A 12 -21.52 47.17 -3.33
CA ARG A 12 -20.55 46.40 -2.52
C ARG A 12 -19.78 47.30 -1.56
N LYS A 13 -19.17 48.37 -2.09
CA LYS A 13 -18.41 49.33 -1.27
C LYS A 13 -19.27 50.01 -0.20
N ARG A 14 -20.51 50.36 -0.52
CA ARG A 14 -21.42 51.00 0.44
C ARG A 14 -21.92 50.04 1.51
N LEU A 15 -22.18 48.78 1.16
CA LEU A 15 -22.59 47.76 2.13
C LEU A 15 -21.43 47.39 3.07
N GLU A 16 -20.22 47.26 2.54
CA GLU A 16 -19.00 47.08 3.35
C GLU A 16 -18.78 48.27 4.31
N ALA A 17 -18.92 49.51 3.80
CA ALA A 17 -18.82 50.70 4.63
C ALA A 17 -19.86 50.76 5.76
N LEU A 18 -21.07 50.21 5.54
CA LEU A 18 -22.07 50.09 6.61
C LEU A 18 -21.53 49.28 7.78
N PHE A 19 -20.98 48.09 7.51
CA PHE A 19 -20.38 47.24 8.55
C PHE A 19 -19.21 47.92 9.27
N HIS A 20 -18.35 48.62 8.51
CA HIS A 20 -17.16 49.28 9.09
C HIS A 20 -17.48 50.52 9.92
N GLU A 21 -18.56 51.24 9.58
CA GLU A 21 -19.02 52.41 10.32
C GLU A 21 -19.75 52.02 11.60
N THR A 22 -20.68 51.06 11.54
CA THR A 22 -21.49 50.66 12.68
C THR A 22 -20.75 49.71 13.62
N LYS A 23 -19.86 48.87 13.07
CA LYS A 23 -19.09 47.87 13.81
C LYS A 23 -20.00 46.92 14.60
N GLU A 24 -21.16 46.59 14.02
CA GLU A 24 -22.17 45.71 14.61
C GLU A 24 -22.31 44.41 13.80
N PHE A 25 -22.98 43.45 14.42
CA PHE A 25 -23.41 42.19 13.79
C PHE A 25 -24.82 42.37 13.25
N TYR A 26 -25.06 41.84 12.06
CA TYR A 26 -26.37 41.92 11.43
C TYR A 26 -26.90 40.55 11.03
N GLN A 27 -28.21 40.37 11.12
CA GLN A 27 -28.94 39.36 10.38
C GLN A 27 -29.32 39.89 8.99
N LEU A 28 -29.57 38.97 8.04
CA LEU A 28 -29.99 39.35 6.69
C LEU A 28 -31.21 40.29 6.69
N LYS A 29 -32.21 40.03 7.55
CA LYS A 29 -33.41 40.86 7.67
C LYS A 29 -33.11 42.29 8.15
N GLU A 30 -32.10 42.46 8.98
CA GLU A 30 -31.68 43.77 9.48
C GLU A 30 -30.94 44.55 8.38
N LEU A 31 -30.06 43.88 7.62
CA LEU A 31 -29.40 44.48 6.47
C LEU A 31 -30.40 44.88 5.37
N GLU A 32 -31.41 44.07 5.10
CA GLU A 32 -32.48 44.38 4.14
C GLU A 32 -33.30 45.62 4.55
N ARG A 33 -33.34 45.94 5.86
CA ARG A 33 -33.99 47.14 6.39
C ARG A 33 -33.06 48.35 6.43
N ASP A 34 -31.82 48.17 6.86
CA ASP A 34 -30.91 49.26 7.23
C ASP A 34 -30.01 49.68 6.05
N ALA A 35 -29.62 48.77 5.16
CA ALA A 35 -28.82 49.10 3.97
C ALA A 35 -29.55 50.02 2.96
N PRO A 36 -30.86 49.87 2.69
CA PRO A 36 -31.59 50.84 1.88
C PRO A 36 -31.71 52.21 2.54
N LYS A 37 -31.96 52.25 3.86
CA LYS A 37 -32.14 53.50 4.62
C LYS A 37 -30.85 54.30 4.75
N MET A 38 -29.75 53.64 5.12
CA MET A 38 -28.50 54.31 5.44
C MET A 38 -27.59 54.52 4.22
N LYS A 39 -27.64 53.58 3.26
CA LYS A 39 -26.69 53.56 2.12
C LYS A 39 -27.36 53.66 0.74
N GLY A 40 -28.68 53.66 0.67
CA GLY A 40 -29.44 53.80 -0.57
C GLY A 40 -29.34 52.59 -1.50
N ILE A 41 -29.08 51.40 -0.95
CA ILE A 41 -29.03 50.15 -1.72
C ILE A 41 -30.46 49.64 -1.94
N VAL A 42 -30.78 49.17 -3.14
CA VAL A 42 -32.10 48.60 -3.44
C VAL A 42 -32.30 47.31 -2.64
N THR A 43 -33.37 47.20 -1.85
CA THR A 43 -33.67 46.08 -0.94
C THR A 43 -33.46 44.71 -1.57
N ASN A 44 -34.06 44.48 -2.74
CA ASN A 44 -33.98 43.19 -3.44
C ASN A 44 -32.56 42.80 -3.86
N THR A 45 -31.61 43.74 -3.87
CA THR A 45 -30.20 43.49 -4.24
C THR A 45 -29.29 43.33 -3.04
N VAL A 46 -29.77 43.57 -1.81
CA VAL A 46 -28.94 43.50 -0.59
C VAL A 46 -28.40 42.09 -0.38
N LYS A 47 -29.24 41.06 -0.56
CA LYS A 47 -28.84 39.66 -0.41
C LYS A 47 -27.72 39.26 -1.38
N ASP A 48 -27.85 39.57 -2.66
CA ASP A 48 -26.86 39.20 -3.68
C ASP A 48 -25.53 39.96 -3.46
N VAL A 49 -25.62 41.24 -3.09
CA VAL A 49 -24.43 42.06 -2.77
C VAL A 49 -23.74 41.53 -1.51
N LEU A 50 -24.50 41.17 -0.48
CA LEU A 50 -23.95 40.57 0.74
C LEU A 50 -23.25 39.25 0.43
N GLN A 51 -23.90 38.36 -0.33
CA GLN A 51 -23.30 37.09 -0.73
C GLN A 51 -21.99 37.31 -1.48
N SER A 52 -21.95 38.23 -2.43
CA SER A 52 -20.71 38.56 -3.15
C SER A 52 -19.59 39.11 -2.24
N LEU A 53 -19.92 39.76 -1.12
CA LEU A 53 -18.91 40.21 -0.14
C LEU A 53 -18.43 39.07 0.76
N VAL A 54 -19.31 38.13 1.09
CA VAL A 54 -18.98 36.92 1.83
C VAL A 54 -18.08 36.00 0.99
N ASP A 55 -18.42 35.79 -0.29
CA ASP A 55 -17.67 34.94 -1.20
C ASP A 55 -16.22 35.46 -1.41
N ASP A 56 -16.03 36.78 -1.40
CA ASP A 56 -14.71 37.42 -1.49
C ASP A 56 -14.02 37.61 -0.11
N ASN A 57 -14.56 37.01 0.97
CA ASN A 57 -14.06 37.11 2.35
C ASN A 57 -13.91 38.54 2.88
N LEU A 58 -14.72 39.48 2.39
CA LEU A 58 -14.77 40.87 2.87
C LEU A 58 -15.77 41.03 4.02
N VAL A 59 -16.78 40.16 4.08
CA VAL A 59 -17.74 40.06 5.20
C VAL A 59 -17.68 38.65 5.75
N ASN A 60 -17.50 38.54 7.06
CA ASN A 60 -17.53 37.27 7.77
C ASN A 60 -18.98 36.86 8.00
N THR A 61 -19.24 35.56 7.93
CA THR A 61 -20.52 34.95 8.26
C THR A 61 -20.31 33.80 9.22
N ASP A 62 -21.22 33.64 10.17
CA ASP A 62 -21.27 32.47 11.04
C ASP A 62 -22.71 32.15 11.43
N LYS A 63 -22.98 30.86 11.63
CA LYS A 63 -24.30 30.36 11.95
C LYS A 63 -24.39 30.07 13.44
N ILE A 64 -25.15 30.90 14.15
CA ILE A 64 -25.36 30.77 15.59
C ILE A 64 -26.82 30.35 15.81
N GLY A 65 -27.01 29.08 16.23
CA GLY A 65 -28.33 28.47 16.35
C GLY A 65 -29.02 28.32 14.99
N THR A 66 -30.20 28.92 14.84
CA THR A 66 -30.99 28.88 13.60
C THR A 66 -30.71 30.05 12.65
N SER A 67 -29.87 31.02 13.04
CA SER A 67 -29.69 32.28 12.32
C SER A 67 -28.24 32.47 11.85
N ASN A 68 -28.08 33.05 10.66
CA ASN A 68 -26.78 33.50 10.16
C ASN A 68 -26.54 34.95 10.57
N TYR A 69 -25.34 35.21 11.08
CA TYR A 69 -24.87 36.53 11.48
C TYR A 69 -23.75 36.96 10.54
N TYR A 70 -23.78 38.23 10.13
CA TYR A 70 -22.82 38.84 9.21
C TYR A 70 -22.15 40.03 9.88
N TRP A 71 -20.83 40.15 9.72
CA TRP A 71 -20.06 41.28 10.24
C TRP A 71 -18.81 41.51 9.42
N SER A 72 -18.30 42.74 9.45
CA SER A 72 -16.99 43.08 8.91
C SER A 72 -16.37 44.18 9.73
N PHE A 73 -15.11 43.99 10.15
CA PHE A 73 -14.36 44.99 10.88
C PHE A 73 -13.18 45.49 10.03
N PRO A 74 -12.81 46.78 10.11
CA PRO A 74 -11.67 47.32 9.37
C PRO A 74 -10.36 46.56 9.63
N SER A 75 -10.18 46.01 10.83
CA SER A 75 -9.00 45.24 11.23
C SER A 75 -9.00 43.79 10.78
N SER A 76 -10.14 43.23 10.34
CA SER A 76 -10.29 41.80 10.02
C SER A 76 -9.35 41.37 8.88
N ALA A 77 -9.29 42.16 7.80
CA ALA A 77 -8.42 41.88 6.65
C ALA A 77 -6.92 41.97 7.00
N LEU A 78 -6.55 42.87 7.91
CA LEU A 78 -5.18 42.98 8.39
C LEU A 78 -4.82 41.79 9.28
N GLN A 79 -5.71 41.39 10.18
CA GLN A 79 -5.48 40.29 11.11
C GLN A 79 -5.40 38.95 10.38
N SER A 80 -6.28 38.70 9.40
CA SER A 80 -6.24 37.47 8.59
C SER A 80 -4.93 37.36 7.80
N ARG A 81 -4.48 38.46 7.19
CA ARG A 81 -3.19 38.49 6.49
C ARG A 81 -2.02 38.24 7.45
N LYS A 82 -2.03 38.83 8.64
CA LYS A 82 -0.99 38.59 9.66
C LYS A 82 -0.95 37.12 10.09
N ALA A 83 -2.10 36.54 10.42
CA ALA A 83 -2.19 35.12 10.78
C ALA A 83 -1.68 34.22 9.64
N ARG A 84 -2.03 34.54 8.39
CA ARG A 84 -1.55 33.79 7.22
C ARG A 84 -0.05 33.91 7.02
N ILE A 85 0.53 35.09 7.24
CA ILE A 85 1.99 35.29 7.18
C ILE A 85 2.66 34.44 8.26
N GLU A 86 2.14 34.44 9.48
CA GLU A 86 2.71 33.70 10.61
C GLU A 86 2.65 32.19 10.38
N GLU A 87 1.53 31.68 9.87
CA GLU A 87 1.36 30.29 9.45
C GLU A 87 2.37 29.89 8.36
N LEU A 88 2.48 30.70 7.29
CA LEU A 88 3.43 30.46 6.20
C LEU A 88 4.88 30.54 6.67
N MET A 89 5.21 31.41 7.61
CA MET A 89 6.55 31.48 8.20
C MET A 89 6.89 30.23 8.99
N LEU A 90 5.94 29.69 9.78
CA LEU A 90 6.12 28.43 10.50
C LEU A 90 6.28 27.25 9.55
N GLU A 91 5.48 27.19 8.48
CA GLU A 91 5.59 26.15 7.46
C GLU A 91 6.94 26.21 6.73
N LEU A 92 7.37 27.41 6.35
CA LEU A 92 8.66 27.64 5.71
C LEU A 92 9.82 27.21 6.62
N GLN A 93 9.74 27.50 7.91
CA GLN A 93 10.75 27.07 8.88
C GLN A 93 10.83 25.54 8.97
N LYS A 94 9.68 24.85 9.09
CA LYS A 94 9.62 23.38 9.10
C LYS A 94 10.20 22.77 7.83
N LEU A 95 9.86 23.34 6.68
CA LEU A 95 10.38 22.86 5.39
C LEU A 95 11.88 23.08 5.25
N LYS A 96 12.42 24.19 5.77
CA LYS A 96 13.86 24.44 5.81
C LYS A 96 14.60 23.42 6.68
N GLU A 97 14.10 23.15 7.88
CA GLU A 97 14.67 22.15 8.78
C GLU A 97 14.67 20.77 8.12
N LYS A 98 13.55 20.36 7.53
CA LYS A 98 13.44 19.09 6.81
C LYS A 98 14.37 19.01 5.59
N ASN A 99 14.57 20.11 4.87
CA ASN A 99 15.49 20.14 3.74
C ASN A 99 16.94 19.98 4.22
N ALA A 100 17.33 20.67 5.30
CA ALA A 100 18.66 20.52 5.89
C ALA A 100 18.92 19.08 6.38
N GLU A 101 17.93 18.45 7.02
CA GLU A 101 17.99 17.04 7.43
C GLU A 101 18.16 16.11 6.22
N LEU A 102 17.34 16.27 5.18
CA LEU A 102 17.42 15.46 3.97
C LEU A 102 18.76 15.64 3.24
N GLN A 103 19.29 16.86 3.18
CA GLN A 103 20.60 17.11 2.59
C GLN A 103 21.71 16.41 3.37
N SER A 104 21.68 16.49 4.71
CA SER A 104 22.64 15.77 5.55
C SER A 104 22.54 14.25 5.36
N ASN A 105 21.33 13.70 5.22
CA ASN A 105 21.13 12.28 4.97
C ASN A 105 21.64 11.85 3.59
N ILE A 106 21.50 12.70 2.58
CA ILE A 106 22.06 12.47 1.24
C ILE A 106 23.58 12.44 1.33
N ASP A 107 24.21 13.39 2.02
CA ASP A 107 25.66 13.48 2.13
C ASP A 107 26.23 12.25 2.86
N VAL A 108 25.60 11.82 3.97
CA VAL A 108 25.98 10.58 4.69
C VAL A 108 25.78 9.33 3.84
N ALA A 109 24.71 9.26 3.05
CA ALA A 109 24.46 8.10 2.18
C ALA A 109 25.37 8.09 0.95
N TYR A 110 25.86 9.25 0.53
CA TYR A 110 26.82 9.41 -0.57
C TYR A 110 28.23 9.01 -0.14
N ASP A 111 28.60 9.25 1.12
CA ASP A 111 29.84 8.76 1.70
C ASP A 111 29.90 7.22 1.63
N GLY A 112 30.89 6.69 0.92
CA GLY A 112 31.01 5.26 0.59
C GLY A 112 30.13 4.75 -0.57
N ARG A 113 29.28 5.61 -1.13
CA ARG A 113 28.49 5.38 -2.37
C ARG A 113 28.79 6.46 -3.40
N GLU A 114 30.06 6.77 -3.54
CA GLU A 114 30.53 7.69 -4.55
C GLU A 114 30.36 7.05 -5.94
N ASN A 115 30.09 7.88 -6.94
CA ASN A 115 30.05 7.42 -8.33
C ASN A 115 31.49 7.32 -8.83
N SER A 116 32.06 6.12 -8.78
CA SER A 116 33.37 5.79 -9.37
C SER A 116 33.23 4.71 -10.45
N ASP A 117 34.17 4.68 -11.38
CA ASP A 117 34.24 3.64 -12.42
C ASP A 117 34.42 2.25 -11.78
N ASP A 118 35.18 2.17 -10.69
CA ASP A 118 35.35 0.94 -9.91
C ASP A 118 34.02 0.44 -9.33
N ARG A 119 33.18 1.34 -8.83
CA ARG A 119 31.85 0.95 -8.34
C ARG A 119 30.95 0.48 -9.48
N ALA A 120 30.99 1.17 -10.62
CA ALA A 120 30.18 0.77 -11.78
C ALA A 120 30.59 -0.62 -12.31
N THR A 121 31.90 -0.93 -12.32
CA THR A 121 32.39 -2.25 -12.70
C THR A 121 32.05 -3.32 -11.67
N LEU A 122 32.18 -3.03 -10.37
CA LEU A 122 31.76 -3.94 -9.28
C LEU A 122 30.26 -4.26 -9.33
N LEU A 123 29.41 -3.25 -9.55
CA LEU A 123 27.95 -3.47 -9.66
C LEU A 123 27.59 -4.36 -10.85
N LYS A 124 28.26 -4.19 -12.00
CA LYS A 124 28.12 -5.11 -13.15
C LYS A 124 28.56 -6.52 -12.77
N LYS A 125 29.69 -6.65 -12.06
CA LYS A 125 30.22 -7.96 -11.65
C LYS A 125 29.29 -8.69 -10.67
N VAL A 126 28.70 -7.97 -9.72
CA VAL A 126 27.70 -8.52 -8.79
C VAL A 126 26.50 -9.04 -9.58
N ALA A 127 25.95 -8.26 -10.51
CA ALA A 127 24.82 -8.69 -11.32
C ALA A 127 25.14 -9.94 -12.17
N GLU A 128 26.33 -10.01 -12.76
CA GLU A 128 26.81 -11.21 -13.47
C GLU A 128 26.88 -12.43 -12.54
N LEU A 129 27.49 -12.28 -11.36
CA LEU A 129 27.66 -13.37 -10.40
C LEU A 129 26.33 -13.86 -9.84
N GLU A 130 25.38 -12.96 -9.57
CA GLU A 130 24.03 -13.31 -9.15
C GLU A 130 23.30 -14.13 -10.22
N ALA A 131 23.40 -13.73 -11.49
CA ALA A 131 22.83 -14.48 -12.60
C ALA A 131 23.45 -15.88 -12.75
N ILE A 132 24.78 -15.98 -12.61
CA ILE A 132 25.51 -17.25 -12.64
C ILE A 132 25.11 -18.14 -11.47
N ASN A 133 25.05 -17.60 -10.25
CA ASN A 133 24.67 -18.33 -9.06
C ASN A 133 23.24 -18.88 -9.17
N LYS A 134 22.31 -18.06 -9.67
CA LYS A 134 20.93 -18.48 -9.95
C LYS A 134 20.90 -19.68 -10.92
N LYS A 135 21.64 -19.60 -12.03
CA LYS A 135 21.73 -20.69 -13.00
C LYS A 135 22.33 -21.97 -12.38
N HIS A 136 23.35 -21.83 -11.52
CA HIS A 136 23.91 -22.97 -10.80
C HIS A 136 22.94 -23.60 -9.82
N GLN A 137 22.16 -22.80 -9.09
CA GLN A 137 21.11 -23.28 -8.20
C GLN A 137 20.01 -24.02 -8.96
N GLU A 138 19.57 -23.48 -10.11
CA GLU A 138 18.60 -24.14 -10.99
C GLU A 138 19.15 -25.49 -11.51
N ASN A 139 20.42 -25.52 -11.94
CA ASN A 139 21.06 -26.77 -12.37
C ASN A 139 21.17 -27.78 -11.23
N LEU A 140 21.58 -27.36 -10.03
CA LEU A 140 21.67 -28.25 -8.87
C LEU A 140 20.29 -28.82 -8.48
N ALA A 141 19.23 -28.03 -8.63
CA ALA A 141 17.87 -28.50 -8.36
C ALA A 141 17.46 -29.67 -9.27
N LEU A 142 17.94 -29.71 -10.52
CA LEU A 142 17.70 -30.85 -11.43
C LEU A 142 18.32 -32.16 -10.92
N PHE A 143 19.44 -32.08 -10.20
CA PHE A 143 20.17 -33.25 -9.70
C PHE A 143 19.85 -33.59 -8.25
N ARG A 144 18.82 -32.97 -7.66
CA ARG A 144 18.48 -33.16 -6.24
C ARG A 144 18.17 -34.62 -5.89
N GLU A 145 17.57 -35.37 -6.81
CA GLU A 145 17.25 -36.79 -6.61
C GLU A 145 18.42 -37.74 -6.90
N CYS A 146 19.49 -37.22 -7.49
CA CYS A 146 20.73 -37.95 -7.81
C CYS A 146 21.79 -37.77 -6.71
N ASP A 147 21.37 -37.55 -5.47
CA ASP A 147 22.29 -37.50 -4.33
C ASP A 147 22.94 -38.88 -4.12
N PRO A 148 24.28 -39.00 -4.17
CA PRO A 148 24.98 -40.27 -3.98
C PRO A 148 24.55 -41.01 -2.71
N ALA A 149 24.33 -40.31 -1.61
CA ALA A 149 23.91 -40.94 -0.35
C ALA A 149 22.47 -41.50 -0.45
N LEU A 150 21.59 -40.81 -1.16
CA LEU A 150 20.23 -41.29 -1.42
C LEU A 150 20.23 -42.50 -2.36
N LEU A 151 21.07 -42.48 -3.39
CA LEU A 151 21.22 -43.58 -4.33
C LEU A 151 21.79 -44.83 -3.64
N GLU A 152 22.83 -44.67 -2.82
CA GLU A 152 23.41 -45.76 -2.04
C GLU A 152 22.39 -46.35 -1.05
N ALA A 153 21.61 -45.50 -0.36
CA ALA A 153 20.54 -45.97 0.52
C ALA A 153 19.47 -46.77 -0.25
N LYS A 154 19.06 -46.29 -1.43
CA LYS A 154 18.10 -47.01 -2.30
C LYS A 154 18.66 -48.36 -2.76
N GLU A 155 19.93 -48.41 -3.15
CA GLU A 155 20.60 -49.65 -3.56
C GLU A 155 20.66 -50.66 -2.41
N ASN A 156 21.06 -50.23 -1.21
CA ASN A 156 21.10 -51.07 -0.02
C ASN A 156 19.70 -51.61 0.34
N HIS A 157 18.66 -50.77 0.28
CA HIS A 157 17.29 -51.21 0.53
C HIS A 157 16.78 -52.18 -0.55
N ALA A 158 17.13 -51.96 -1.81
CA ALA A 158 16.78 -52.87 -2.90
C ALA A 158 17.45 -54.24 -2.72
N ASN A 159 18.73 -54.27 -2.37
CA ASN A 159 19.46 -55.51 -2.08
C ASN A 159 18.85 -56.26 -0.89
N LEU A 160 18.53 -55.55 0.20
CA LEU A 160 17.87 -56.17 1.36
C LEU A 160 16.48 -56.72 1.00
N ALA A 161 15.70 -56.00 0.19
CA ALA A 161 14.39 -56.46 -0.26
C ALA A 161 14.50 -57.69 -1.16
N LEU A 162 15.51 -57.74 -2.04
CA LEU A 162 15.82 -58.89 -2.88
C LEU A 162 16.16 -60.13 -2.03
N GLU A 163 17.09 -59.99 -1.09
CA GLU A 163 17.46 -61.06 -0.16
C GLU A 163 16.26 -61.56 0.64
N CYS A 164 15.42 -60.64 1.13
CA CYS A 164 14.23 -61.01 1.88
C CYS A 164 13.19 -61.72 1.01
N GLY A 165 12.98 -61.26 -0.22
CA GLY A 165 12.10 -61.91 -1.20
C GLY A 165 12.57 -63.34 -1.48
N ASN A 166 13.85 -63.51 -1.82
CA ASN A 166 14.43 -64.81 -2.11
C ASN A 166 14.38 -65.76 -0.91
N ARG A 167 14.64 -65.26 0.31
CA ARG A 167 14.51 -66.08 1.53
C ARG A 167 13.08 -66.58 1.75
N TRP A 168 12.07 -65.76 1.51
CA TRP A 168 10.67 -66.20 1.65
C TRP A 168 10.28 -67.17 0.53
N THR A 169 10.77 -66.96 -0.70
CA THR A 169 10.61 -67.92 -1.81
C THR A 169 11.21 -69.29 -1.47
N GLU A 170 12.44 -69.32 -0.94
CA GLU A 170 13.07 -70.55 -0.47
C GLU A 170 12.27 -71.22 0.65
N ASN A 171 11.78 -70.44 1.62
CA ASN A 171 10.93 -70.97 2.68
C ASN A 171 9.65 -71.62 2.14
N ILE A 172 9.03 -71.02 1.11
CA ILE A 172 7.86 -71.61 0.44
C ILE A 172 8.23 -72.94 -0.23
N PHE A 173 9.37 -73.01 -0.93
CA PHE A 173 9.85 -74.25 -1.56
C PHE A 173 10.18 -75.35 -0.53
N LEU A 174 10.69 -74.98 0.64
CA LEU A 174 10.91 -75.91 1.74
C LEU A 174 9.59 -76.47 2.28
N ILE A 175 8.57 -75.63 2.44
CA ILE A 175 7.23 -76.06 2.88
C ILE A 175 6.60 -76.98 1.83
N GLN A 176 6.66 -76.62 0.54
CA GLN A 176 6.20 -77.48 -0.57
C GLN A 176 6.87 -78.86 -0.51
N SER A 177 8.19 -78.88 -0.35
CA SER A 177 8.98 -80.12 -0.25
C SER A 177 8.59 -80.96 0.96
N TYR A 178 8.32 -80.33 2.11
CA TYR A 178 7.85 -81.00 3.31
C TYR A 178 6.44 -81.58 3.15
N CYS A 179 5.52 -80.81 2.58
CA CYS A 179 4.14 -81.23 2.32
C CYS A 179 4.08 -82.43 1.38
N PHE A 180 4.89 -82.41 0.31
CA PHE A 180 5.05 -83.55 -0.58
C PHE A 180 5.58 -84.78 0.18
N LYS A 181 6.70 -84.65 0.89
CA LYS A 181 7.34 -85.79 1.59
C LYS A 181 6.49 -86.41 2.71
N LYS A 182 5.74 -85.60 3.46
CA LYS A 182 5.01 -86.06 4.65
C LYS A 182 3.54 -86.40 4.38
N PHE A 183 2.91 -85.69 3.45
CA PHE A 183 1.47 -85.80 3.19
C PHE A 183 1.15 -86.19 1.75
N ASN A 184 2.16 -86.38 0.88
CA ASN A 184 1.99 -86.73 -0.53
C ASN A 184 1.11 -85.73 -1.31
N ILE A 185 1.20 -84.44 -0.96
CA ILE A 185 0.53 -83.35 -1.67
C ILE A 185 1.43 -82.92 -2.82
N GLU A 186 0.94 -83.05 -4.06
CA GLU A 186 1.66 -82.63 -5.26
C GLU A 186 1.87 -81.11 -5.30
N ARG A 187 2.99 -80.68 -5.88
CA ARG A 187 3.36 -79.25 -5.93
C ARG A 187 2.33 -78.41 -6.69
N ALA A 188 1.73 -78.96 -7.74
CA ALA A 188 0.68 -78.31 -8.53
C ALA A 188 -0.57 -78.03 -7.67
N ASP A 189 -1.03 -79.01 -6.90
CA ASP A 189 -2.20 -78.87 -6.03
C ASP A 189 -1.93 -77.86 -4.90
N PHE A 190 -0.73 -77.91 -4.31
CA PHE A 190 -0.30 -76.93 -3.31
C PHE A 190 -0.31 -75.51 -3.90
N ASN A 191 0.29 -75.32 -5.07
CA ASN A 191 0.37 -74.03 -5.74
C ASN A 191 -1.01 -73.48 -6.09
N GLN A 192 -1.89 -74.31 -6.64
CA GLN A 192 -3.27 -73.93 -6.95
C GLN A 192 -4.02 -73.47 -5.68
N GLN A 193 -3.87 -74.20 -4.57
CA GLN A 193 -4.55 -73.92 -3.32
C GLN A 193 -4.11 -72.59 -2.67
N PHE A 194 -2.81 -72.25 -2.78
CA PHE A 194 -2.24 -71.02 -2.22
C PHE A 194 -2.11 -69.88 -3.23
N GLY A 195 -2.60 -70.06 -4.47
CA GLY A 195 -2.52 -69.05 -5.53
C GLY A 195 -1.09 -68.72 -5.97
N ILE A 196 -0.17 -69.69 -5.91
CA ILE A 196 1.23 -69.53 -6.31
C ILE A 196 1.32 -69.76 -7.84
N PRO A 197 1.80 -68.78 -8.62
CA PRO A 197 1.99 -68.94 -10.07
C PRO A 197 2.99 -70.04 -10.42
N GLU A 198 2.88 -70.62 -11.62
CA GLU A 198 3.85 -71.62 -12.10
C GLU A 198 5.24 -71.03 -12.33
N GLU A 199 5.30 -69.76 -12.76
CA GLU A 199 6.53 -68.99 -12.97
C GLU A 199 7.13 -68.41 -11.67
N PHE A 200 6.61 -68.82 -10.50
CA PHE A 200 7.10 -68.32 -9.22
C PHE A 200 8.49 -68.88 -8.91
N ASP A 201 9.49 -68.01 -8.92
CA ASP A 201 10.88 -68.33 -8.64
C ASP A 201 11.58 -67.22 -7.83
N THR A 202 12.84 -67.44 -7.48
CA THR A 202 13.69 -66.40 -6.90
C THR A 202 13.85 -65.23 -7.87
N LEU A 203 13.84 -64.02 -7.32
CA LEU A 203 14.07 -62.74 -7.99
C LEU A 203 15.54 -62.56 -8.39
#